data_AF-A0A523DDM9-F1
#
_entry.id   AF-A0A523DDM9-F1
#
_cell.length_a   1.000
_cell.length_b   1.000
_cell.length_c   1.000
_cell.angle_alpha   90.00
_cell.angle_beta   90.00
_cell.angle_gamma   90.00
#
_symmetry.space_group_name_H-M   'P 1'
#
loop_
_entity.id
_entity.type
_entity.pdbx_description
1 polymer ?
#
loop_
_entity_poly.entity_id
_entity_poly.type
_entity_poly.pdbx_seq_one_letter_code
_entity_poly.pdbx_strand_id
1 'polypeptide(L)'
;MAPTRRHASRLLHFHVSADRQPEVFAPVCHSIWWAIVTLTTVGYGDTVPITLGGRLCTAAVLVAEIGFVAVPTGLIASAMAKVHEEDRAQDRLPPPAGACLSQCSRLNGPKRPRV
;
A
#
# COMPACT_ATOMS: atom_id res chain seq x y z
N MET A 1 14.25 -63.00 -15.15
CA MET A 1 15.02 -61.77 -15.47
C MET A 1 14.04 -60.77 -16.08
N ALA A 2 13.91 -59.59 -15.48
CA ALA A 2 12.68 -58.78 -15.45
C ALA A 2 12.37 -57.95 -16.72
N PRO A 3 11.11 -57.95 -17.19
CA PRO A 3 10.56 -56.89 -18.03
C PRO A 3 9.41 -56.16 -17.31
N THR A 4 9.66 -55.50 -16.19
CA THR A 4 8.64 -54.74 -15.44
C THR A 4 9.14 -53.36 -14.97
N ARG A 5 9.64 -52.52 -15.88
CA ARG A 5 9.98 -51.11 -15.54
C ARG A 5 9.46 -50.03 -16.49
N ARG A 6 9.02 -50.35 -17.70
CA ARG A 6 8.54 -49.32 -18.66
C ARG A 6 7.04 -49.00 -18.55
N HIS A 7 6.22 -49.93 -18.05
CA HIS A 7 4.77 -49.70 -17.86
C HIS A 7 4.43 -49.01 -16.53
N ALA A 8 5.23 -49.24 -15.48
CA ALA A 8 5.04 -48.60 -14.17
C ALA A 8 5.25 -47.07 -14.20
N SER A 9 6.25 -46.59 -14.96
CA SER A 9 6.51 -45.15 -15.10
C SER A 9 5.38 -44.41 -15.85
N ARG A 10 4.74 -45.09 -16.82
CA ARG A 10 3.61 -44.52 -17.56
C ARG A 10 2.32 -44.48 -16.75
N LEU A 11 2.12 -45.40 -15.81
CA LEU A 11 0.97 -45.41 -14.89
C LEU A 11 1.14 -44.41 -13.73
N LEU A 12 2.37 -44.23 -13.22
CA LEU A 12 2.67 -43.25 -12.16
C LEU A 12 2.52 -41.81 -12.64
N HIS A 13 2.86 -41.51 -13.91
CA HIS A 13 2.61 -40.19 -14.48
C HIS A 13 1.14 -39.92 -14.81
N PHE A 14 0.36 -40.95 -15.19
CA PHE A 14 -1.06 -40.77 -15.55
C PHE A 14 -1.98 -40.69 -14.32
N HIS A 15 -1.64 -41.36 -13.22
CA HIS A 15 -2.43 -41.29 -11.98
C HIS A 15 -2.19 -40.01 -11.16
N VAL A 16 -1.15 -39.21 -11.44
CA VAL A 16 -0.80 -38.05 -10.60
C VAL A 16 -1.39 -36.72 -11.09
N SER A 17 -2.04 -36.65 -12.26
CA SER A 17 -2.55 -35.35 -12.75
C SER A 17 -3.75 -35.40 -13.70
N ALA A 18 -4.37 -36.58 -13.91
CA ALA A 18 -5.45 -36.72 -14.90
C ALA A 18 -6.70 -35.87 -14.63
N ASP A 19 -7.03 -35.49 -13.39
CA ASP A 19 -8.30 -34.78 -13.15
C ASP A 19 -8.16 -33.66 -12.12
N ARG A 20 -7.46 -32.60 -12.55
CA ARG A 20 -7.59 -31.25 -11.99
C ARG A 20 -9.03 -30.78 -12.18
N GLN A 21 -9.90 -31.10 -11.21
CA GLN A 21 -11.32 -30.69 -11.09
C GLN A 21 -11.58 -29.25 -11.63
N PRO A 22 -11.93 -29.04 -12.91
CA PRO A 22 -12.01 -27.69 -13.47
C PRO A 22 -13.25 -26.96 -12.95
N GLU A 23 -14.32 -27.71 -12.71
CA GLU A 23 -15.62 -27.17 -12.33
C GLU A 23 -15.69 -26.62 -10.89
N VAL A 24 -14.86 -27.12 -9.98
CA VAL A 24 -14.88 -26.65 -8.57
C VAL A 24 -13.92 -25.47 -8.37
N PHE A 25 -12.76 -25.47 -9.03
CA PHE A 25 -11.79 -24.38 -8.89
C PHE A 25 -12.11 -23.15 -9.75
N ALA A 26 -12.75 -23.32 -10.91
CA ALA A 26 -13.14 -22.19 -11.76
C ALA A 26 -14.00 -21.12 -11.05
N PRO A 27 -15.11 -21.47 -10.35
CA PRO A 27 -15.96 -20.47 -9.68
C PRO A 27 -15.28 -19.84 -8.46
N VAL A 28 -14.41 -20.58 -7.76
CA VAL A 28 -13.67 -20.06 -6.59
C VAL A 28 -12.61 -19.04 -7.05
N CYS A 29 -11.78 -19.38 -8.03
CA CYS A 29 -10.77 -18.48 -8.57
C CYS A 29 -11.41 -17.19 -9.13
N HIS A 30 -12.57 -17.31 -9.77
CA HIS A 30 -13.33 -16.17 -10.28
C HIS A 30 -13.88 -15.26 -9.16
N SER A 31 -14.34 -15.85 -8.05
CA SER A 31 -14.80 -15.10 -6.86
C SER A 31 -13.65 -14.38 -6.15
N ILE A 32 -12.48 -15.01 -6.08
CA ILE A 32 -11.26 -14.39 -5.52
C ILE A 32 -10.81 -13.23 -6.42
N TRP A 33 -10.81 -13.41 -7.74
CA TRP A 33 -10.50 -12.34 -8.69
C TRP A 33 -11.43 -11.14 -8.49
N TRP A 34 -12.75 -11.38 -8.42
CA TRP A 34 -13.73 -10.34 -8.14
C TRP A 34 -13.45 -9.62 -6.82
N ALA A 35 -13.15 -10.38 -5.75
CA ALA A 35 -12.83 -9.81 -4.45
C ALA A 35 -11.57 -8.93 -4.50
N ILE A 36 -10.51 -9.37 -5.19
CA ILE A 36 -9.27 -8.60 -5.35
C ILE A 36 -9.54 -7.30 -6.12
N VAL A 37 -10.19 -7.38 -7.29
CA VAL A 37 -10.48 -6.21 -8.15
C VAL A 37 -11.37 -5.18 -7.45
N THR A 38 -12.29 -5.64 -6.61
CA THR A 38 -13.16 -4.78 -5.80
C THR A 38 -12.39 -4.16 -4.63
N LEU A 39 -11.57 -4.96 -3.93
CA LEU A 39 -10.75 -4.50 -2.81
C LEU A 39 -9.63 -3.55 -3.23
N THR A 40 -9.12 -3.66 -4.45
CA THR A 40 -8.11 -2.74 -5.00
C THR A 40 -8.73 -1.57 -5.76
N THR A 41 -10.06 -1.42 -5.71
CA THR A 41 -10.84 -0.37 -6.38
C THR A 41 -10.61 -0.22 -7.89
N VAL A 42 -10.08 -1.26 -8.57
CA VAL A 42 -9.88 -1.26 -10.02
C VAL A 42 -11.23 -1.37 -10.76
N GLY A 43 -12.10 -2.28 -10.30
CA GLY A 43 -13.48 -2.38 -10.77
C GLY A 43 -13.66 -2.58 -12.28
N TYR A 44 -13.03 -3.61 -12.88
CA TYR A 44 -13.18 -3.92 -14.31
C TYR A 44 -14.64 -4.13 -14.76
N GLY A 45 -15.51 -4.58 -13.84
CA GLY A 45 -16.93 -4.81 -14.12
C GLY A 45 -17.21 -6.06 -14.96
N ASP A 46 -16.21 -6.95 -15.12
CA ASP A 46 -16.34 -8.25 -15.79
C ASP A 46 -17.31 -9.19 -15.06
N THR A 47 -17.35 -9.06 -13.74
CA THR A 47 -18.18 -9.89 -12.86
C THR A 47 -18.84 -8.97 -11.84
N VAL A 48 -20.17 -8.98 -11.77
CA VAL A 48 -20.92 -8.16 -10.80
C VAL A 48 -22.06 -8.96 -10.20
N PRO A 49 -22.35 -8.79 -8.90
CA PRO A 49 -23.51 -9.44 -8.30
C PRO A 49 -24.80 -8.88 -8.93
N ILE A 50 -25.55 -9.79 -9.55
CA ILE A 50 -26.88 -9.49 -10.11
C ILE A 50 -27.97 -9.44 -9.02
N THR A 51 -27.72 -10.05 -7.87
CA THR A 51 -28.67 -10.10 -6.75
C THR A 51 -28.63 -8.83 -5.91
N LEU A 52 -29.79 -8.40 -5.41
CA LEU A 52 -29.90 -7.20 -4.57
C LEU A 52 -29.06 -7.32 -3.29
N GLY A 53 -29.07 -8.49 -2.65
CA GLY A 53 -28.23 -8.76 -1.46
C GLY A 53 -26.74 -8.71 -1.76
N GLY A 54 -26.32 -9.25 -2.92
CA GLY A 54 -24.91 -9.19 -3.33
C GLY A 54 -24.42 -7.76 -3.53
N ARG A 55 -25.23 -6.88 -4.13
CA ARG A 55 -24.90 -5.45 -4.31
C ARG A 55 -24.73 -4.71 -2.98
N LEU A 56 -25.57 -5.01 -1.99
CA LEU A 56 -25.44 -4.42 -0.66
C LEU A 56 -24.17 -4.88 0.06
N CYS A 57 -23.81 -6.16 -0.06
CA CYS A 57 -22.54 -6.67 0.49
C CYS A 57 -21.34 -6.02 -0.21
N THR A 58 -21.35 -5.87 -1.54
CA THR A 58 -20.29 -5.16 -2.27
C THR A 58 -20.17 -3.71 -1.84
N ALA A 59 -21.29 -3.01 -1.66
CA ALA A 59 -21.30 -1.63 -1.17
C ALA A 59 -20.68 -1.52 0.24
N ALA A 60 -20.99 -2.46 1.14
CA ALA A 60 -20.38 -2.49 2.46
C ALA A 60 -18.86 -2.76 2.42
N VAL A 61 -18.41 -3.65 1.53
CA VAL A 61 -16.98 -3.94 1.32
C VAL A 61 -16.24 -2.71 0.80
N LEU A 62 -16.82 -1.97 -0.15
CA LEU A 62 -16.25 -0.71 -0.65
C LEU A 62 -16.08 0.34 0.46
N VAL A 63 -17.07 0.48 1.35
CA VAL A 63 -16.96 1.41 2.49
C VAL A 63 -15.88 0.95 3.48
N ALA A 64 -15.79 -0.36 3.74
CA ALA A 64 -14.79 -0.92 4.64
C ALA A 64 -13.36 -0.75 4.09
N GLU A 65 -13.19 -0.82 2.77
CA GLU A 65 -11.90 -0.66 2.09
C GLU A 65 -11.33 0.76 2.23
N ILE A 66 -12.17 1.80 2.05
CA ILE A 66 -11.76 3.19 2.29
C ILE A 66 -11.25 3.36 3.74
N GLY A 67 -11.91 2.72 4.70
CA GLY A 67 -11.46 2.69 6.10
C GLY A 67 -10.10 2.02 6.27
N PHE A 68 -9.87 0.90 5.59
CA PHE A 68 -8.60 0.19 5.64
C PHE A 68 -7.43 1.01 5.07
N VAL A 69 -7.63 1.74 3.97
CA VAL A 69 -6.61 2.61 3.36
C VAL A 69 -6.37 3.89 4.20
N ALA A 70 -7.41 4.39 4.87
CA ALA A 70 -7.32 5.58 5.71
C ALA A 70 -6.41 5.39 6.94
N VAL A 71 -6.37 4.19 7.53
CA VAL A 71 -5.57 3.91 8.74
C VAL A 71 -4.06 4.08 8.53
N PRO A 72 -3.40 3.38 7.57
CA PRO A 72 -1.97 3.54 7.35
C PRO A 72 -1.63 4.94 6.81
N THR A 73 -2.48 5.50 5.95
CA THR A 73 -2.31 6.87 5.44
C THR A 73 -2.37 7.90 6.57
N GLY A 74 -3.32 7.76 7.50
CA GLY A 74 -3.48 8.63 8.66
C GLY A 74 -2.31 8.53 9.64
N LEU A 75 -1.76 7.33 9.84
CA LEU A 75 -0.56 7.13 10.66
C LEU A 75 0.65 7.87 10.08
N ILE A 76 0.88 7.73 8.77
CA ILE A 76 1.99 8.42 8.08
C ILE A 76 1.77 9.93 8.11
N ALA A 77 0.55 10.40 7.83
CA ALA A 77 0.21 11.82 7.87
C ALA A 77 0.44 12.44 9.26
N SER A 78 0.08 11.72 10.33
CA SER A 78 0.32 12.16 11.71
C SER A 78 1.81 12.29 12.03
N ALA A 79 2.64 11.35 11.56
CA ALA A 79 4.09 11.42 11.72
C ALA A 79 4.67 12.64 10.98
N MET A 80 4.23 12.87 9.73
CA MET A 80 4.69 14.00 8.92
C MET A 80 4.20 15.35 9.46
N ALA A 81 2.99 15.40 10.05
CA ALA A 81 2.45 16.61 10.64
C ALA A 81 3.27 17.10 11.84
N LYS A 82 3.81 16.18 12.66
CA LYS A 82 4.69 16.53 13.79
C LYS A 82 5.97 17.21 13.33
N VAL A 83 6.61 16.67 12.29
CA VAL A 83 7.83 17.26 11.71
C VAL A 83 7.56 18.67 11.16
N HIS A 84 6.43 18.86 10.48
CA HIS A 84 6.05 20.18 9.97
C HIS A 84 5.73 21.20 11.08
N GLU A 85 5.19 20.76 12.22
CA GLU A 85 4.92 21.64 13.36
C GLU A 85 6.23 22.08 14.02
N GLU A 86 7.23 21.20 14.12
CA GLU A 86 8.56 21.53 14.66
C GLU A 86 9.31 22.55 13.77
N ASP A 87 9.28 22.38 12.45
CA ASP A 87 9.86 23.36 11.51
C ASP A 87 9.19 24.74 11.63
N ARG A 88 7.85 24.76 11.78
CA ARG A 88 7.09 26.00 11.98
C ARG A 88 7.36 26.65 13.33
N ALA A 89 7.53 25.86 14.38
CA ALA A 89 7.87 26.37 15.70
C ALA A 89 9.28 27.01 15.71
N GLN A 90 10.21 26.45 14.94
CA GLN A 90 11.57 26.97 14.82
C GLN A 90 11.63 28.29 14.05
N ASP A 91 10.82 28.46 13.00
CA ASP A 91 10.70 29.73 12.26
C ASP A 91 10.00 30.83 13.09
N ARG A 92 9.17 30.42 14.05
CA ARG A 92 8.52 31.34 15.00
C ARG A 92 9.43 31.77 16.15
N LEU A 93 10.52 31.04 16.40
CA LEU A 93 11.47 31.42 17.43
C LEU A 93 12.21 32.69 16.97
N PRO A 94 12.20 33.79 17.74
CA PRO A 94 13.01 34.95 17.39
C PRO A 94 14.48 34.52 17.26
N PRO A 95 15.23 35.10 16.31
CA PRO A 95 16.63 34.74 16.11
C PRO A 95 17.36 34.76 17.45
N PRO A 96 18.28 33.81 17.70
CA PRO A 96 18.93 33.70 19.00
C PRO A 96 19.54 35.05 19.36
N ALA A 97 19.42 35.49 20.63
CA ALA A 97 19.91 36.79 21.07
C ALA A 97 21.40 37.04 20.68
N GLY A 98 22.18 35.95 20.58
CA GLY A 98 23.56 35.98 20.07
C GLY A 98 23.71 36.37 18.59
N ALA A 99 22.71 36.14 17.74
CA ALA A 99 22.71 36.61 16.35
C ALA A 99 22.70 38.15 16.29
N CYS A 100 21.84 38.81 17.09
CA CYS A 100 21.80 40.28 17.17
C CYS A 100 23.09 40.86 17.76
N LEU A 101 23.67 40.20 18.77
CA LEU A 101 24.95 40.59 19.39
C LEU A 101 26.13 40.42 18.41
N SER A 102 26.15 39.33 17.64
CA SER A 102 27.14 39.11 16.58
C SER A 102 26.99 40.12 15.42
N GLN A 103 25.76 40.56 15.14
CA GLN A 103 25.45 41.57 14.13
C GLN A 103 25.92 42.96 14.59
N CYS A 104 25.59 43.37 15.82
CA CYS A 104 26.06 44.63 16.41
C CYS A 104 27.59 44.67 16.53
N SER A 105 28.23 43.56 16.94
CA SER A 105 29.70 43.48 16.99
C SER A 105 30.33 43.55 15.60
N ARG A 106 29.70 43.02 14.55
CA ARG A 106 30.16 43.19 13.17
C ARG A 106 30.01 44.62 12.67
N LEU A 107 28.94 45.31 13.05
CA LEU A 107 28.68 46.70 12.66
C LEU A 107 29.58 47.71 13.40
N ASN A 108 29.98 47.40 14.63
CA ASN A 108 30.94 48.19 15.41
C ASN A 108 32.41 47.76 15.15
N GLY A 109 32.65 46.86 14.20
CA GLY A 109 33.99 46.53 13.75
C GLY A 109 34.63 47.72 13.02
N PRO A 110 35.96 47.93 13.14
CA PRO A 110 36.65 48.98 12.40
C PRO A 110 36.39 48.78 10.90
N LYS A 111 35.81 49.78 10.23
CA LYS A 111 35.60 49.76 8.79
C LYS A 111 36.97 49.62 8.13
N ARG A 112 37.28 48.43 7.62
CA ARG A 112 38.51 48.23 6.83
C ARG A 112 38.46 49.21 5.66
N PRO A 113 39.50 50.04 5.45
CA PRO A 113 39.59 50.83 4.23
C PRO A 113 39.58 49.85 3.06
N ARG A 114 38.63 50.07 2.15
CA ARG A 114 38.52 49.32 0.90
C ARG A 114 39.72 49.74 0.06
N VAL A 115 40.72 48.86 -0.03
CA VAL A 115 41.83 48.98 -0.98
C VAL A 115 41.32 48.60 -2.36
#